data_AF-A0A0R0L5M3-F1
#
_entry.id   AF-A0A0R0L5M3-F1
#
_cell.length_a   1.000
_cell.length_b   1.000
_cell.length_c   1.000
_cell.angle_alpha   90.00
_cell.angle_beta   90.00
_cell.angle_gamma   90.00
#
_symmetry.space_group_name_H-M   'P 1'
#
loop_
_entity.id
_entity.type
_entity.pdbx_description
1 polymer ?
#
loop_
_entity_poly.entity_id
_entity_poly.type
_entity_poly.pdbx_seq_one_letter_code
_entity_poly.pdbx_strand_id
1 'polypeptide(L)'
;MNDFLEQLESNTNEDDELMEQASYVVVFIGEYAIKHLCKEICRTNKQIGHAWVQEVLQGHPIHCYEMFCMEKHIFYMLCSKLVDHVKGNKNLQERF
;
A
#
# COMPACT_ATOMS: atom_id res chain seq x y z
N MET A 1 43.78 37.00 -11.12
CA MET A 1 42.50 37.25 -11.81
C MET A 1 41.90 35.95 -12.33
N ASN A 2 42.70 35.07 -12.95
CA ASN A 2 42.22 33.76 -13.44
C ASN A 2 41.69 32.84 -12.32
N ASP A 3 42.38 32.75 -11.18
CA ASP A 3 41.98 31.89 -10.05
C ASP A 3 40.56 32.20 -9.51
N PHE A 4 40.16 33.48 -9.49
CA PHE A 4 38.81 33.88 -9.07
C PHE A 4 37.73 33.48 -10.09
N LEU A 5 38.04 33.54 -11.39
CA LEU A 5 37.12 33.10 -12.45
C LEU A 5 36.97 31.58 -12.44
N GLU A 6 38.06 30.85 -12.25
CA GLU A 6 38.06 29.38 -12.16
C GLU A 6 37.22 28.89 -10.97
N GLN A 7 37.31 29.57 -9.82
CA GLN A 7 36.45 29.28 -8.67
C GLN A 7 34.97 29.60 -8.92
N LEU A 8 34.66 30.69 -9.63
CA LEU A 8 33.27 31.01 -9.99
C LEU A 8 32.68 30.01 -10.99
N GLU A 9 33.44 29.62 -12.02
CA GLU A 9 33.02 28.60 -12.98
C GLU A 9 32.83 27.24 -12.31
N SER A 10 33.72 26.85 -11.39
CA SER A 10 33.58 25.62 -10.59
C SER A 10 32.31 25.63 -9.74
N ASN A 11 32.06 26.71 -8.98
CA ASN A 11 30.86 26.82 -8.14
C ASN A 11 29.58 26.82 -8.97
N THR A 12 29.58 27.48 -10.13
CA THR A 12 28.40 27.50 -11.03
C THR A 12 28.11 26.10 -11.57
N ASN A 13 29.14 25.35 -11.98
CA ASN A 13 28.97 23.98 -12.46
C ASN A 13 28.46 23.04 -11.35
N GLU A 14 28.95 23.19 -10.11
CA GLU A 14 28.47 22.42 -8.96
C GLU A 14 27.00 22.73 -8.63
N ASP A 15 26.61 24.01 -8.66
CA ASP A 15 25.23 24.43 -8.46
C ASP A 15 24.31 23.91 -9.58
N ASP A 16 24.78 23.93 -10.84
CA ASP A 16 24.04 23.39 -11.98
C ASP A 16 23.84 21.86 -11.86
N GLU A 17 24.88 21.12 -11.47
CA GLU A 17 24.80 19.67 -11.24
C GLU A 17 23.86 19.34 -10.07
N LEU A 18 23.94 20.10 -8.97
CA LEU A 18 23.05 19.94 -7.82
C LEU A 18 21.59 20.23 -8.19
N MET A 19 21.35 21.26 -9.01
CA MET A 19 20.02 21.58 -9.53
C MET A 19 19.49 20.49 -10.46
N GLU A 20 20.34 19.91 -11.31
CA GLU A 20 19.98 18.77 -12.15
C GLU A 20 19.60 17.56 -11.29
N GLN A 21 20.43 17.20 -10.29
CA GLN A 21 20.15 16.09 -9.37
C GLN A 21 18.85 16.31 -8.57
N ALA A 22 18.63 17.52 -8.06
CA ALA A 22 17.41 17.88 -7.36
C ALA A 22 16.17 17.73 -8.26
N SER A 23 16.30 18.07 -9.55
CA SER A 23 15.22 17.91 -10.53
C SER A 23 14.81 16.43 -10.70
N TYR A 24 15.78 15.52 -10.82
CA TYR A 24 15.50 14.08 -10.90
C TYR A 24 14.84 13.54 -9.64
N VAL A 25 15.32 13.97 -8.45
CA VAL A 25 14.74 13.55 -7.18
C VAL A 25 13.28 13.98 -7.06
N VAL A 26 12.94 15.21 -7.46
CA VAL A 26 11.56 15.70 -7.44
C VAL A 26 10.67 14.89 -8.39
N VAL A 27 11.16 14.58 -9.60
CA VAL A 27 10.43 13.73 -10.56
C VAL A 27 10.17 12.35 -9.97
N PHE A 28 11.19 11.68 -9.40
CA PHE A 28 11.02 10.35 -8.81
C PHE A 28 10.10 10.34 -7.60
N ILE A 29 10.17 11.36 -6.73
CA ILE A 29 9.23 11.50 -5.61
C ILE A 29 7.80 11.66 -6.14
N GLY A 30 7.61 12.48 -7.18
CA GLY A 30 6.31 12.66 -7.83
C GLY A 30 5.74 11.36 -8.40
N GLU A 31 6.55 10.61 -9.16
CA GLU A 31 6.15 9.31 -9.71
C GLU A 31 5.82 8.29 -8.62
N TYR A 32 6.64 8.22 -7.57
CA TYR A 32 6.38 7.35 -6.42
C TYR A 32 5.08 7.72 -5.72
N ALA A 33 4.86 9.01 -5.47
CA ALA A 33 3.66 9.50 -4.80
C ALA A 33 2.40 9.17 -5.61
N ILE A 34 2.40 9.41 -6.93
CA ILE A 34 1.27 9.08 -7.80
C ILE A 34 0.99 7.57 -7.78
N LYS A 35 2.03 6.75 -7.91
CA LYS A 35 1.89 5.29 -8.03
C LYS A 35 1.51 4.60 -6.72
N HIS A 36 2.00 5.10 -5.58
CA HIS A 36 1.95 4.37 -4.32
C HIS A 36 1.14 5.07 -3.23
N LEU A 37 1.10 6.41 -3.21
CA LEU A 37 0.39 7.19 -2.17
C LEU A 37 -0.99 7.64 -2.65
N CYS A 38 -1.09 8.17 -3.87
CA CYS A 38 -2.33 8.64 -4.48
C CYS A 38 -3.16 7.52 -5.10
N LYS A 39 -3.23 6.34 -4.45
CA LYS A 39 -4.03 5.22 -4.94
C LYS A 39 -5.51 5.59 -4.88
N GLU A 40 -6.20 5.47 -6.02
CA GLU A 40 -7.66 5.55 -6.05
C GLU A 40 -8.25 4.40 -5.23
N ILE A 41 -9.31 4.68 -4.48
CA ILE A 41 -10.04 3.66 -3.73
C ILE A 41 -10.66 2.70 -4.76
N CYS A 42 -10.00 1.57 -5.00
CA CYS A 42 -10.40 0.56 -5.97
C CYS A 42 -11.82 0.00 -5.70
N ARG A 43 -12.31 0.10 -4.47
CA ARG A 43 -13.62 -0.41 -4.07
C ARG A 43 -14.42 0.68 -3.36
N THR A 44 -15.30 1.34 -4.13
CA THR A 44 -16.27 2.33 -3.63
C THR A 44 -17.57 1.69 -3.15
N ASN A 45 -17.65 0.35 -3.14
CA ASN A 45 -18.84 -0.34 -2.67
C ASN A 45 -19.07 0.00 -1.19
N LYS A 46 -20.29 0.47 -0.89
CA LYS A 46 -20.72 0.83 0.47
C LYS A 46 -20.92 -0.39 1.37
N GLN A 47 -20.73 -1.60 0.85
CA GLN A 47 -20.83 -2.82 1.63
C GLN A 47 -19.71 -2.87 2.66
N ILE A 48 -20.10 -3.07 3.91
CA ILE A 48 -19.20 -3.18 5.07
C ILE A 48 -19.52 -4.49 5.78
N GLY A 49 -18.53 -5.03 6.52
CA GLY A 49 -18.72 -6.18 7.38
C GLY A 49 -19.08 -7.45 6.60
N HIS A 50 -20.13 -8.16 7.03
CA HIS A 50 -20.53 -9.43 6.43
C HIS A 50 -20.82 -9.34 4.92
N ALA A 51 -21.50 -8.27 4.48
CA ALA A 51 -21.84 -8.10 3.07
C ALA A 51 -20.58 -8.02 2.19
N TRP A 52 -19.58 -7.25 2.63
CA TRP A 52 -18.30 -7.14 1.96
C TRP A 52 -17.54 -8.48 1.93
N VAL A 53 -17.50 -9.20 3.06
CA VAL A 53 -16.86 -10.53 3.09
C VAL A 53 -17.55 -11.49 2.11
N GLN A 54 -18.88 -11.48 2.06
CA GLN A 54 -19.62 -12.32 1.10
C GLN A 54 -19.31 -11.92 -0.35
N GLU A 55 -19.23 -10.63 -0.68
CA GLU A 55 -18.83 -10.17 -2.01
C GLU A 55 -17.45 -10.70 -2.40
N VAL A 56 -16.47 -10.59 -1.50
CA VAL A 56 -15.11 -11.09 -1.74
C VAL A 56 -15.10 -12.61 -1.95
N LEU A 57 -15.87 -13.36 -1.16
CA LEU A 57 -15.91 -14.81 -1.26
C LEU A 57 -16.73 -15.30 -2.46
N GLN A 58 -17.80 -14.60 -2.85
CA GLN A 58 -18.69 -14.99 -3.95
C GLN A 58 -18.21 -14.50 -5.32
N GLY A 59 -17.34 -13.48 -5.34
CA GLY A 59 -16.73 -12.96 -6.54
C GLY A 59 -15.68 -13.89 -7.17
N HIS A 60 -14.81 -13.31 -8.00
CA HIS A 60 -13.75 -14.06 -8.65
C HIS A 60 -12.82 -14.70 -7.61
N PRO A 61 -12.34 -15.95 -7.78
CA PRO A 61 -11.46 -16.62 -6.82
C PRO A 61 -10.21 -15.81 -6.44
N ILE A 62 -9.71 -14.99 -7.37
CA ILE A 62 -8.58 -14.08 -7.13
C ILE A 62 -8.88 -12.99 -6.10
N HIS A 63 -10.14 -12.57 -5.93
CA HIS A 63 -10.50 -11.50 -4.99
C HIS A 63 -10.19 -11.91 -3.55
N CYS A 64 -10.48 -13.16 -3.16
CA CYS A 64 -10.11 -13.67 -1.84
C CYS A 64 -8.59 -13.62 -1.64
N TYR A 65 -7.82 -14.00 -2.68
CA TYR A 65 -6.37 -13.96 -2.63
C TYR A 65 -5.83 -12.52 -2.55
N GLU A 66 -6.34 -11.61 -3.38
CA GLU A 66 -5.95 -10.19 -3.36
C GLU A 66 -6.28 -9.51 -2.04
N MET A 67 -7.42 -9.83 -1.42
CA MET A 67 -7.89 -9.18 -0.20
C MET A 67 -7.30 -9.79 1.07
N PHE A 68 -7.16 -11.11 1.13
CA PHE A 68 -6.78 -11.82 2.36
C PHE A 68 -5.43 -12.53 2.25
N CYS A 69 -4.73 -12.44 1.11
CA CYS A 69 -3.48 -13.15 0.83
C CYS A 69 -3.59 -14.67 1.03
N MET A 70 -4.78 -15.23 0.83
CA MET A 70 -5.06 -16.65 1.02
C MET A 70 -6.08 -17.16 0.02
N GLU A 71 -5.94 -18.42 -0.36
CA GLU A 71 -6.95 -19.08 -1.19
C GLU A 71 -8.29 -19.18 -0.44
N LYS A 72 -9.40 -19.13 -1.17
CA LYS A 72 -10.76 -19.17 -0.62
C LYS A 72 -10.99 -20.34 0.35
N HIS A 73 -10.44 -21.50 0.04
CA HIS A 73 -10.58 -22.69 0.89
C HIS A 73 -9.80 -22.55 2.22
N ILE A 74 -8.63 -21.90 2.20
CA ILE A 74 -7.84 -21.59 3.40
C ILE A 74 -8.58 -20.57 4.27
N PHE A 75 -9.23 -19.58 3.67
CA PHE A 75 -10.06 -18.63 4.40
C PHE A 75 -11.18 -19.32 5.17
N TYR A 76 -11.91 -20.26 4.54
CA TYR A 76 -12.94 -21.04 5.24
C TYR A 76 -12.36 -21.90 6.37
N MET A 77 -11.19 -22.51 6.16
CA MET A 77 -10.50 -23.27 7.21
C MET A 77 -10.14 -22.38 8.41
N LEU A 78 -9.67 -21.16 8.16
CA LEU A 78 -9.40 -20.18 9.21
C LEU A 78 -10.67 -19.83 9.99
N CYS A 79 -11.77 -19.52 9.29
CA CYS A 79 -13.06 -19.23 9.92
C CYS A 79 -13.55 -20.39 10.79
N SER A 80 -13.44 -21.64 10.31
CA SER A 80 -13.81 -22.82 11.11
C SER A 80 -12.99 -22.91 12.40
N LYS A 81 -11.66 -22.76 12.31
CA LYS A 81 -10.77 -22.79 13.48
C LYS A 81 -11.08 -21.67 14.47
N LEU A 82 -11.41 -20.47 13.97
CA LEU A 82 -11.79 -19.34 14.82
C LEU A 82 -13.12 -19.62 15.55
N VAL A 83 -14.12 -20.16 14.86
CA VAL A 83 -15.40 -20.56 15.47
C VAL A 83 -15.18 -21.63 16.54
N ASP A 84 -14.33 -22.63 16.27
CA ASP A 84 -14.02 -23.68 17.24
C ASP A 84 -13.29 -23.13 18.47
N HIS A 85 -12.34 -22.20 18.26
CA HIS A 85 -11.64 -21.53 19.34
C HIS A 85 -12.57 -20.63 20.18
N VAL A 86 -13.48 -19.89 19.55
CA VAL A 86 -14.46 -19.05 20.25
C VAL A 86 -15.47 -19.91 21.03
N LYS A 87 -15.92 -21.03 20.47
CA LYS A 87 -16.80 -21.99 21.17
C LYS A 87 -16.10 -22.67 22.35
N GLY A 88 -14.81 -23.00 22.19
CA GLY A 88 -14.00 -23.58 23.26
C GLY A 88 -13.66 -22.57 24.36
N ASN A 89 -13.54 -21.29 24.01
CA ASN A 89 -13.24 -20.20 24.93
C ASN A 89 -14.53 -19.49 25.35
N LYS A 90 -15.23 -20.08 26.35
CA LYS A 90 -16.46 -19.53 26.94
C LYS A 90 -16.35 -18.07 27.40
N ASN A 91 -15.14 -17.53 27.54
CA ASN A 91 -14.88 -16.16 27.97
C ASN A 91 -14.91 -15.11 26.83
N LEU A 92 -15.07 -15.51 25.57
CA LEU A 92 -15.14 -14.58 24.43
C LEU A 92 -16.56 -14.29 23.94
N GLN A 93 -17.57 -15.03 24.40
CA GLN A 93 -18.97 -14.79 24.03
C GLN A 93 -19.57 -13.52 24.67
N GLU A 94 -18.88 -12.88 25.61
CA GLU A 94 -19.32 -11.63 26.26
C GLU A 94 -18.68 -10.36 25.69
N ARG A 95 -17.90 -10.44 24.59
CA ARG A 95 -17.12 -9.30 24.05
C ARG A 95 -17.52 -8.81 22.65
N PHE A 96 -18.58 -9.34 22.07
CA PHE A 96 -19.18 -8.87 20.81
C PHE A 96 -20.70 -8.88 20.94
#